data_AF-A0A512IWB3-F1
#
_entry.id   AF-A0A512IWB3-F1
#
_cell.length_a   1.000
_cell.length_b   1.000
_cell.length_c   1.000
_cell.angle_alpha   90.00
_cell.angle_beta   90.00
_cell.angle_gamma   90.00
#
_symmetry.space_group_name_H-M   'P 1'
#
loop_
_entity.id
_entity.type
_entity.pdbx_description
1 polymer ?
#
loop_
_entity_poly.entity_id
_entity_poly.type
_entity_poly.pdbx_seq_one_letter_code
_entity_poly.pdbx_strand_id
1 'polypeptide(L)'
;MNTGRSLGNCYDLLGRAERFRPDGGGGGTWVWDDPTMAGDFVEQMEQDVLPFLRSLDTTEAALGFIKSHIRSSGHRGWHWWIIATIALGELDDARAIWPEYGGSHPAPDPDAPLPSWETEEGRWARYGEIGPPLLADDRAALARILHRWEAENVRGTAIEPYWTPTPFPLEEDAEPEQISA
;
A
#
# COMPACT_ATOMS: atom_id res chain seq x y z
N MET A 1 20.06 -25.19 -15.31
CA MET A 1 18.59 -25.03 -15.29
C MET A 1 18.28 -23.80 -14.47
N ASN A 2 18.05 -22.69 -15.15
CA ASN A 2 17.78 -21.39 -14.55
C ASN A 2 16.33 -21.06 -14.92
N THR A 3 15.38 -21.41 -14.05
CA THR A 3 13.96 -21.09 -14.23
C THR A 3 13.81 -19.60 -13.92
N GLY A 4 13.96 -18.76 -14.94
CA GLY A 4 13.76 -17.33 -14.86
C GLY A 4 12.30 -17.01 -14.56
N ARG A 5 11.90 -17.12 -13.29
CA ARG A 5 10.73 -16.43 -12.76
C ARG A 5 11.04 -14.95 -12.80
N SER A 6 10.31 -14.20 -13.61
CA SER A 6 10.43 -12.76 -13.69
C SER A 6 10.04 -12.18 -12.34
N LEU A 7 11.07 -11.80 -11.57
CA LEU A 7 10.94 -11.36 -10.19
C LEU A 7 10.09 -10.08 -10.10
N GLY A 8 8.93 -10.22 -9.44
CA GLY A 8 8.38 -9.26 -8.49
C GLY A 8 7.34 -8.27 -8.96
N ASN A 9 6.83 -8.37 -10.18
CA ASN A 9 5.51 -7.84 -10.46
C ASN A 9 4.54 -9.02 -10.38
N CYS A 10 3.33 -8.85 -9.85
CA CYS A 10 2.28 -9.88 -9.92
C CYS A 10 1.86 -10.20 -11.37
N TYR A 11 2.68 -9.91 -12.39
CA TYR A 11 2.49 -10.32 -13.78
C TYR A 11 2.26 -11.81 -13.93
N ASP A 12 2.82 -12.64 -13.05
CA ASP A 12 2.55 -14.09 -13.09
C ASP A 12 1.09 -14.42 -12.69
N LEU A 13 0.44 -13.55 -11.90
CA LEU A 13 -0.97 -13.64 -11.53
C LEU A 13 -1.90 -12.85 -12.47
N LEU A 14 -1.38 -11.78 -13.08
CA LEU A 14 -2.14 -10.89 -13.96
C LEU A 14 -2.00 -11.22 -15.45
N GLY A 15 -0.95 -11.95 -15.84
CA GLY A 15 -0.76 -12.51 -17.17
C GLY A 15 -1.49 -13.84 -17.28
N ARG A 16 -1.89 -14.22 -18.49
CA ARG A 16 -2.58 -15.48 -18.72
C ARG A 16 -1.65 -16.65 -18.39
N ALA A 17 -2.10 -17.50 -17.47
CA ALA A 17 -1.32 -18.58 -16.91
C ALA A 17 -0.92 -19.61 -17.97
N GLU A 18 0.22 -20.27 -17.76
CA GLU A 18 0.76 -21.29 -18.65
C GLU A 18 -0.20 -22.45 -18.89
N ARG A 19 -1.03 -22.80 -17.90
CA ARG A 19 -2.01 -23.88 -18.01
C ARG A 19 -3.05 -23.67 -19.11
N PHE A 20 -3.26 -22.42 -19.53
CA PHE A 20 -4.16 -22.05 -20.62
C PHE A 20 -3.47 -22.03 -21.98
N ARG A 21 -2.15 -22.25 -22.04
CA ARG A 21 -1.39 -22.42 -23.27
C ARG A 21 -0.95 -23.87 -23.44
N PRO A 22 -1.49 -24.61 -24.43
CA PRO A 22 -1.11 -26.00 -24.66
C PRO A 22 0.34 -26.19 -25.19
N ASP A 23 1.02 -25.12 -25.62
CA ASP A 23 2.23 -25.24 -26.46
C ASP A 23 3.56 -25.04 -25.70
N GLY A 24 3.55 -24.98 -24.36
CA GLY A 24 4.77 -24.88 -23.55
C GLY A 24 5.55 -23.55 -23.67
N GLY A 25 4.96 -22.53 -24.30
CA GLY A 25 5.42 -21.15 -24.15
C GLY A 25 5.04 -20.66 -22.76
N GLY A 26 6.01 -20.15 -21.99
CA GLY A 26 5.77 -19.65 -20.64
C GLY A 26 4.66 -18.60 -20.56
N GLY A 27 4.25 -18.24 -19.33
CA GLY A 27 3.10 -17.37 -19.06
C GLY A 27 3.12 -16.10 -19.91
N GLY A 28 1.95 -15.59 -20.33
CA GLY A 28 1.94 -14.53 -21.35
C GLY A 28 0.73 -13.61 -21.38
N THR A 29 0.65 -12.83 -22.45
CA THR A 29 -0.34 -11.74 -22.62
C THR A 29 -1.74 -12.26 -22.93
N TRP A 30 -2.76 -11.54 -22.47
CA TRP A 30 -4.14 -11.69 -22.92
C TRP A 30 -4.26 -11.28 -24.39
N VAL A 31 -4.77 -12.18 -25.23
CA VAL A 31 -4.96 -11.93 -26.66
C VAL A 31 -6.45 -11.78 -26.90
N TRP A 32 -6.90 -10.58 -27.26
CA TRP A 32 -8.32 -10.28 -27.43
C TRP A 32 -9.00 -11.14 -28.51
N ASP A 33 -8.27 -11.50 -29.56
CA ASP A 33 -8.79 -12.33 -30.65
C ASP A 33 -8.82 -13.83 -30.32
N ASP A 34 -8.31 -14.24 -29.16
CA ASP A 34 -8.42 -15.63 -28.71
C ASP A 34 -9.80 -15.86 -28.08
N PRO A 35 -10.64 -16.76 -28.66
CA PRO A 35 -11.99 -16.99 -28.17
C PRO A 35 -12.05 -17.59 -26.76
N THR A 36 -10.96 -18.18 -26.26
CA THR A 36 -10.88 -18.77 -24.91
C THR A 36 -10.46 -17.76 -23.84
N MET A 37 -9.95 -16.60 -24.25
CA MET A 37 -9.36 -15.56 -23.38
C MET A 37 -10.26 -15.19 -22.20
N ALA A 38 -11.54 -14.90 -22.47
CA ALA A 38 -12.47 -14.45 -21.43
C ALA A 38 -12.77 -15.54 -20.38
N GLY A 39 -12.90 -16.79 -20.81
CA GLY A 39 -13.12 -17.93 -19.90
C GLY A 39 -11.92 -18.17 -19.01
N ASP A 40 -10.73 -18.19 -19.62
CA ASP A 40 -9.47 -18.39 -18.89
C ASP A 40 -9.19 -17.27 -17.89
N PHE A 41 -9.53 -16.02 -18.25
CA PHE A 41 -9.41 -14.88 -17.34
C PHE A 41 -10.27 -15.08 -16.09
N VAL A 42 -11.55 -15.42 -16.28
CA VAL A 42 -12.47 -15.64 -15.15
C VAL A 42 -11.98 -16.81 -14.29
N GLU A 43 -11.60 -17.92 -14.91
CA GLU A 43 -11.09 -19.09 -14.19
C GLU A 43 -9.83 -18.76 -13.38
N GLN A 44 -8.88 -18.03 -13.97
CA GLN A 44 -7.67 -17.59 -13.28
C GLN A 44 -7.96 -16.64 -12.13
N MET A 45 -8.88 -15.70 -12.33
CA MET A 45 -9.30 -14.77 -11.28
C MET A 45 -9.89 -15.52 -10.08
N GLU A 46 -10.78 -16.47 -10.32
CA GLU A 46 -11.45 -17.24 -9.27
C GLU A 46 -10.51 -18.21 -8.56
N GLN A 47 -9.61 -18.88 -9.29
CA GLN A 47 -8.77 -19.94 -8.73
C GLN A 47 -7.47 -19.43 -8.08
N ASP A 48 -6.85 -18.38 -8.64
CA ASP A 48 -5.53 -17.93 -8.20
C ASP A 48 -5.57 -16.53 -7.59
N VAL A 49 -6.15 -15.57 -8.32
CA VAL A 49 -6.01 -14.15 -7.97
C VAL A 49 -6.86 -13.79 -6.76
N LEU A 50 -8.14 -14.15 -6.74
CA LEU A 50 -9.04 -13.82 -5.63
C LEU A 50 -8.62 -14.51 -4.32
N PRO A 51 -8.27 -15.80 -4.27
CA PRO A 51 -7.74 -16.42 -3.06
C PRO A 51 -6.47 -15.74 -2.55
N PHE A 52 -5.56 -15.37 -3.45
CA PHE A 52 -4.37 -14.61 -3.09
C PHE A 52 -4.73 -13.23 -2.50
N LEU A 53 -5.58 -12.45 -3.16
CA LEU A 53 -6.00 -11.13 -2.67
C LEU A 53 -6.71 -11.22 -1.32
N ARG A 54 -7.55 -12.26 -1.13
CA ARG A 54 -8.23 -12.53 0.15
C ARG A 54 -7.26 -12.89 1.28
N SER A 55 -6.05 -13.36 0.97
CA SER A 55 -5.02 -13.61 1.98
C SER A 55 -4.28 -12.36 2.44
N LEU A 56 -4.50 -11.22 1.77
CA LEU A 56 -3.94 -9.91 2.12
C LEU A 56 -4.98 -9.06 2.87
N ASP A 57 -5.73 -9.68 3.80
CA ASP A 57 -6.86 -9.08 4.52
C ASP A 57 -6.45 -8.27 5.77
N THR A 58 -5.16 -8.21 6.06
CA THR A 58 -4.57 -7.46 7.18
C THR A 58 -3.40 -6.60 6.68
N THR A 59 -3.11 -5.52 7.41
CA THR A 59 -1.98 -4.63 7.08
C THR A 59 -0.64 -5.38 7.16
N GLU A 60 -0.50 -6.31 8.10
CA GLU A 60 0.67 -7.18 8.29
C GLU A 60 0.86 -8.12 7.11
N ALA A 61 -0.22 -8.79 6.66
CA ALA A 61 -0.15 -9.68 5.50
C ALA A 61 0.21 -8.92 4.22
N ALA A 62 -0.37 -7.73 4.01
CA ALA A 62 -0.06 -6.87 2.89
C ALA A 62 1.40 -6.38 2.92
N LEU A 63 1.92 -5.97 4.08
CA LEU A 63 3.31 -5.53 4.22
C LEU A 63 4.30 -6.70 4.07
N GLY A 64 4.00 -7.87 4.65
CA GLY A 64 4.81 -9.08 4.47
C GLY A 64 4.91 -9.48 3.01
N PHE A 65 3.82 -9.35 2.25
CA PHE A 65 3.84 -9.52 0.81
C PHE A 65 4.76 -8.51 0.11
N ILE A 66 4.67 -7.22 0.42
CA ILE A 66 5.49 -6.19 -0.23
C ILE A 66 6.97 -6.29 0.13
N LYS A 67 7.31 -6.52 1.42
CA LYS A 67 8.67 -6.74 1.90
C LYS A 67 9.33 -7.95 1.22
N SER A 68 8.56 -9.02 0.93
CA SER A 68 9.07 -10.23 0.25
C SER A 68 9.19 -10.10 -1.28
N HIS A 69 8.60 -9.07 -1.90
CA HIS A 69 8.56 -8.90 -3.35
C HIS A 69 9.31 -7.62 -3.78
N ILE A 70 10.65 -7.69 -3.74
CA ILE A 70 11.67 -6.64 -4.00
C ILE A 70 11.55 -5.92 -5.36
N ARG A 71 10.63 -6.32 -6.26
CA ARG A 71 10.44 -5.67 -7.56
C ARG A 71 9.00 -5.25 -7.85
N SER A 72 8.14 -5.22 -6.85
CA SER A 72 6.77 -4.71 -7.02
C SER A 72 6.76 -3.18 -7.04
N SER A 73 5.74 -2.59 -7.68
CA SER A 73 5.47 -1.16 -7.55
C SER A 73 5.33 -0.72 -6.08
N GLY A 74 4.84 -1.61 -5.20
CA GLY A 74 4.80 -1.43 -3.75
C GLY A 74 6.18 -1.37 -3.10
N HIS A 75 7.16 -2.12 -3.58
CA HIS A 75 8.54 -2.05 -3.09
C HIS A 75 9.29 -0.80 -3.60
N ARG A 76 8.95 -0.27 -4.79
CA ARG A 76 9.57 0.96 -5.32
C ARG A 76 8.94 2.25 -4.79
N GLY A 77 7.79 2.17 -4.12
CA GLY A 77 7.13 3.31 -3.50
C GLY A 77 7.55 3.46 -2.04
N TRP A 78 8.66 4.16 -1.77
CA TRP A 78 9.12 4.42 -0.40
C TRP A 78 8.01 5.03 0.49
N HIS A 79 7.13 5.85 -0.09
CA HIS A 79 5.99 6.46 0.56
C HIS A 79 5.01 5.41 1.10
N TRP A 80 4.73 4.37 0.32
CA TRP A 80 3.85 3.28 0.77
C TRP A 80 4.53 2.50 1.88
N TRP A 81 5.82 2.17 1.71
CA TRP A 81 6.57 1.40 2.69
C TRP A 81 6.63 2.11 4.04
N ILE A 82 6.97 3.40 4.09
CA ILE A 82 7.05 4.12 5.36
C ILE A 82 5.68 4.28 6.03
N ILE A 83 4.61 4.54 5.26
CA ILE A 83 3.25 4.66 5.80
C ILE A 83 2.79 3.33 6.40
N ALA A 84 3.00 2.21 5.69
CA ALA A 84 2.62 0.89 6.18
C ALA A 84 3.41 0.50 7.44
N THR A 85 4.71 0.81 7.47
CA THR A 85 5.59 0.58 8.63
C THR A 85 5.12 1.38 9.85
N ILE A 86 4.73 2.64 9.65
CA ILE A 86 4.14 3.48 10.71
C ILE A 86 2.81 2.94 11.18
N ALA A 87 1.91 2.58 10.26
CA ALA A 87 0.59 2.04 10.59
C ALA A 87 0.67 0.77 11.45
N LEU A 88 1.69 -0.07 11.23
CA LEU A 88 1.95 -1.25 12.05
C LEU A 88 2.63 -0.97 13.40
N GLY A 89 2.98 0.29 13.69
CA GLY A 89 3.72 0.64 14.90
C GLY A 89 5.22 0.29 14.86
N GLU A 90 5.77 -0.11 13.71
CA GLU A 90 7.19 -0.44 13.50
C GLU A 90 8.05 0.85 13.42
N LEU A 91 7.98 1.73 14.42
CA LEU A 91 8.53 3.09 14.33
C LEU A 91 10.07 3.15 14.19
N ASP A 92 10.79 2.15 14.70
CA ASP A 92 12.24 2.05 14.49
C ASP A 92 12.61 1.80 13.03
N ASP A 93 11.88 0.92 12.34
CA ASP A 93 12.04 0.67 10.91
C ASP A 93 11.67 1.93 10.11
N ALA A 94 10.58 2.60 10.48
CA ALA A 94 10.17 3.85 9.83
C ALA A 94 11.23 4.95 9.98
N ARG A 95 11.86 5.06 11.16
CA ARG A 95 12.99 5.98 11.41
C ARG A 95 14.24 5.62 10.62
N ALA A 96 14.48 4.34 10.31
CA ALA A 96 15.59 3.94 9.46
C ALA A 96 15.36 4.34 7.98
N ILE A 97 14.11 4.35 7.52
CA ILE A 97 13.73 4.75 6.15
C ILE A 97 13.75 6.28 5.99
N TRP A 98 13.34 7.02 7.03
CA TRP A 98 13.10 8.46 6.97
C TRP A 98 14.28 9.30 6.42
N PRO A 99 15.56 9.10 6.83
CA PRO A 99 16.67 9.91 6.34
C PRO A 99 16.93 9.80 4.83
N GLU A 100 16.66 8.63 4.25
CA GLU A 100 16.95 8.36 2.84
C GLU A 100 15.90 8.97 1.91
N TYR A 101 14.65 9.06 2.36
CA TYR A 101 13.52 9.42 1.49
C TYR A 101 12.64 10.56 2.01
N GLY A 102 12.36 10.60 3.32
CA GLY A 102 11.47 11.58 3.94
C GLY A 102 12.16 12.88 4.36
N GLY A 103 13.45 12.80 4.73
CA GLY A 103 14.21 13.93 5.28
C GLY A 103 14.43 15.11 4.33
N SER A 104 14.17 14.93 3.03
CA SER A 104 14.22 16.00 2.02
C SER A 104 12.96 16.86 1.98
N HIS A 105 11.89 16.45 2.67
CA HIS A 105 10.59 17.12 2.66
C HIS A 105 10.36 17.83 3.99
N PRO A 106 10.40 19.18 4.04
CA PRO A 106 10.16 19.91 5.27
C PRO A 106 8.72 19.70 5.74
N ALA A 107 8.52 19.74 7.06
CA ALA A 107 7.19 19.79 7.63
C ALA A 107 6.45 21.01 7.07
N PRO A 108 5.18 20.85 6.66
CA PRO A 108 4.39 21.98 6.21
C PRO A 108 4.13 22.94 7.37
N ASP A 109 3.87 24.19 7.04
CA ASP A 109 3.34 25.17 8.00
C ASP A 109 2.00 24.65 8.54
N PRO A 110 1.84 24.47 9.87
CA PRO A 110 0.62 23.93 10.46
C PRO A 110 -0.61 24.82 10.22
N ASP A 111 -0.41 26.11 9.95
CA ASP A 111 -1.48 27.08 9.72
C ASP A 111 -1.81 27.29 8.23
N ALA A 112 -0.99 26.74 7.33
CA ALA A 112 -1.20 26.86 5.90
C ALA A 112 -2.13 25.76 5.36
N PRO A 113 -3.05 26.08 4.44
CA PRO A 113 -3.83 25.06 3.77
C PRO A 113 -2.91 24.15 2.94
N LEU A 114 -3.05 22.83 3.11
CA LEU A 114 -2.33 21.87 2.29
C LEU A 114 -2.84 21.92 0.83
N PRO A 115 -1.95 21.91 -0.18
CA PRO A 115 -2.36 21.77 -1.58
C PRO A 115 -3.12 20.45 -1.82
N SER A 116 -3.81 20.31 -2.96
CA SER A 116 -4.53 19.07 -3.30
C SER A 116 -3.61 17.84 -3.35
N TRP A 117 -4.10 16.64 -2.97
CA TRP A 117 -3.39 15.37 -3.18
C TRP A 117 -3.04 15.10 -4.65
N GLU A 118 -3.78 15.70 -5.58
CA GLU A 118 -3.56 15.51 -7.00
C GLU A 118 -2.26 16.19 -7.46
N THR A 119 -1.81 17.22 -6.75
CA THR A 119 -0.55 17.89 -7.06
C THR A 119 0.63 17.18 -6.41
N GLU A 120 1.77 17.25 -7.09
CA GLU A 120 3.03 16.73 -6.57
C GLU A 120 3.42 17.44 -5.25
N GLU A 121 3.30 18.76 -5.21
CA GLU A 121 3.53 19.59 -4.02
C GLU A 121 2.64 19.17 -2.84
N GLY A 122 1.35 18.91 -3.08
CA GLY A 122 0.44 18.47 -2.02
C GLY A 122 0.78 17.10 -1.47
N ARG A 123 1.25 16.16 -2.31
CA ARG A 123 1.74 14.86 -1.83
C ARG A 123 2.99 15.03 -0.98
N TRP A 124 3.95 15.85 -1.43
CA TRP A 124 5.19 16.09 -0.68
C TRP A 124 4.94 16.80 0.66
N ALA A 125 4.06 17.80 0.69
CA ALA A 125 3.70 18.50 1.93
C ALA A 125 3.13 17.53 2.98
N ARG A 126 2.30 16.58 2.56
CA ARG A 126 1.75 15.54 3.43
C ARG A 126 2.82 14.61 3.96
N TYR A 127 3.68 14.08 3.10
CA TYR A 127 4.78 13.25 3.60
C TYR A 127 5.67 13.99 4.61
N GLY A 128 5.84 15.31 4.48
CA GLY A 128 6.50 16.17 5.47
C GLY A 128 5.83 16.18 6.85
N GLU A 129 4.51 15.97 6.95
CA GLU A 129 3.77 15.93 8.23
C GLU A 129 4.21 14.76 9.12
N ILE A 130 4.72 13.67 8.53
CA ILE A 130 5.16 12.48 9.26
C ILE A 130 6.45 12.74 10.06
N GLY A 131 7.35 13.57 9.54
CA GLY A 131 8.70 13.71 10.05
C GLY A 131 8.77 14.09 11.54
N PRO A 132 8.19 15.23 11.95
CA PRO A 132 8.21 15.65 13.35
C PRO A 132 7.64 14.61 14.33
N PRO A 133 6.42 14.05 14.15
CA PRO A 133 5.88 13.07 15.08
C PRO A 133 6.62 11.72 15.04
N LEU A 134 7.14 11.29 13.88
CA LEU A 134 7.97 10.08 13.79
C LEU A 134 9.27 10.19 14.60
N LEU A 135 9.93 11.35 14.55
CA LEU A 135 11.15 11.62 15.29
C LEU A 135 10.90 11.85 16.79
N ALA A 136 9.69 12.28 17.16
CA ALA A 136 9.27 12.48 18.54
C ALA A 136 8.64 11.23 19.18
N ASP A 137 8.50 10.13 18.45
CA ASP A 137 7.78 8.91 18.87
C ASP A 137 6.31 9.20 19.24
N ASP A 138 5.72 10.23 18.63
CA ASP A 138 4.33 10.66 18.89
C ASP A 138 3.36 9.78 18.10
N ARG A 139 3.09 8.60 18.64
CA ARG A 139 2.15 7.61 18.08
C ARG A 139 0.75 8.19 17.85
N ALA A 140 0.28 9.03 18.77
CA ALA A 140 -1.05 9.63 18.68
C ALA A 140 -1.14 10.64 17.53
N ALA A 141 -0.11 11.47 17.33
CA ALA A 141 -0.04 12.36 16.17
C ALA A 141 0.05 11.60 14.85
N LEU A 142 0.86 10.54 14.80
CA LEU A 142 0.95 9.68 13.62
C LEU A 142 -0.40 9.04 13.29
N ALA A 143 -1.11 8.48 14.28
CA ALA A 143 -2.44 7.92 14.08
C ALA A 143 -3.44 8.97 13.55
N ARG A 144 -3.46 10.18 14.12
CA ARG A 144 -4.31 11.28 13.64
C ARG A 144 -4.02 11.64 12.18
N ILE A 145 -2.74 11.69 11.79
CA ILE A 145 -2.34 11.97 10.40
C ILE A 145 -2.88 10.87 9.47
N LEU A 146 -2.70 9.60 9.83
CA LEU A 146 -3.14 8.47 9.01
C LEU A 146 -4.66 8.42 8.86
N HIS A 147 -5.41 8.56 9.96
CA HIS A 147 -6.88 8.61 9.93
C HIS A 147 -7.40 9.75 9.07
N ARG A 148 -6.77 10.92 9.17
CA ARG A 148 -7.15 12.09 8.36
C ARG A 148 -6.93 11.79 6.87
N TRP A 149 -5.76 11.25 6.50
CA TRP A 149 -5.47 10.90 5.10
C TRP A 149 -6.38 9.79 4.56
N GLU A 150 -6.74 8.81 5.38
CA GLU A 150 -7.71 7.79 5.02
C GLU A 150 -9.07 8.42 4.70
N ALA A 151 -9.60 9.25 5.60
CA ALA A 151 -10.86 9.95 5.40
C ALA A 151 -10.85 10.85 4.15
N GLU A 152 -9.72 11.50 3.88
CA GLU A 152 -9.55 12.37 2.71
C GLU A 152 -9.51 11.60 1.39
N ASN A 153 -8.92 10.41 1.36
CA ASN A 153 -8.91 9.52 0.18
C ASN A 153 -10.29 8.93 -0.12
N VAL A 154 -11.10 8.72 0.91
CA VAL A 154 -12.45 8.15 0.77
C VAL A 154 -13.48 9.21 0.39
N ARG A 155 -13.30 10.46 0.81
CA ARG A 155 -14.25 11.55 0.58
C ARG A 155 -14.58 11.75 -0.90
N GLY A 156 -15.87 11.81 -1.23
CA GLY A 156 -16.39 12.01 -2.58
C GLY A 156 -16.36 10.77 -3.47
N THR A 157 -15.91 9.63 -2.96
CA THR A 157 -15.88 8.37 -3.71
C THR A 157 -17.16 7.56 -3.51
N ALA A 158 -17.41 6.58 -4.37
CA ALA A 158 -18.56 5.67 -4.24
C ALA A 158 -18.49 4.78 -3.00
N ILE A 159 -17.32 4.67 -2.34
CA ILE A 159 -17.13 3.84 -1.16
C ILE A 159 -17.37 4.62 0.15
N GLU A 160 -17.42 5.96 0.12
CA GLU A 160 -17.61 6.82 1.30
C GLU A 160 -18.79 6.39 2.19
N PRO A 161 -19.98 6.03 1.66
CA PRO A 161 -21.11 5.60 2.49
C PRO A 161 -20.91 4.27 3.23
N TYR A 162 -19.93 3.46 2.83
CA TYR A 162 -19.67 2.12 3.36
C TYR A 162 -18.37 2.05 4.17
N TRP A 163 -17.58 3.10 4.15
CA TRP A 163 -16.32 3.16 4.86
C TRP A 163 -16.54 3.44 6.34
N THR A 164 -15.76 2.80 7.19
CA THR A 164 -15.70 3.04 8.64
C THR A 164 -14.23 3.06 9.03
N PRO A 165 -13.74 4.08 9.75
CA PRO A 165 -12.37 4.09 10.24
C PRO A 165 -12.07 2.84 11.07
N THR A 166 -10.94 2.21 10.80
CA THR A 166 -10.45 1.07 11.59
C THR A 166 -9.17 1.47 12.32
N PRO A 167 -9.00 1.11 13.60
CA PRO A 167 -7.76 1.37 14.31
C PRO A 167 -6.56 0.75 13.57
N PHE A 168 -5.48 1.50 13.49
CA PHE A 168 -4.18 0.99 13.06
C PHE A 168 -3.51 0.23 14.22
N PRO A 169 -2.71 -0.81 13.95
CA PRO A 169 -1.93 -1.49 15.00
C PRO A 169 -1.02 -0.55 15.81
N LEU A 170 -0.55 0.55 15.21
CA LEU A 170 0.10 1.68 15.90
C LEU A 170 -0.64 2.18 17.15
N GLU A 171 -1.96 2.06 17.16
CA GLU A 171 -2.82 2.54 18.25
C GLU A 171 -2.92 1.54 19.41
N GLU A 172 -2.50 0.28 19.24
CA GLU A 172 -2.67 -0.77 20.25
C GLU A 172 -1.76 -0.61 21.49
N ASP A 173 -0.61 0.09 21.35
CA ASP A 173 0.28 0.45 22.47
C ASP A 173 0.04 1.87 23.00
N ALA A 174 -0.94 2.60 22.45
CA ALA A 174 -1.34 3.88 23.01
C ALA A 174 -2.24 3.59 24.21
N GLU A 175 -1.70 3.70 25.42
CA GLU A 175 -2.48 3.65 26.67
C GLU A 175 -3.79 4.44 26.50
N PRO A 176 -4.94 3.88 26.91
CA PRO A 176 -6.25 4.46 26.67
C PRO A 176 -6.50 5.66 27.60
N GLU A 177 -5.85 6.79 27.33
CA GLU A 177 -6.28 8.07 27.82
C GLU A 177 -6.26 9.11 26.70
N GLN A 178 -7.44 9.68 26.45
CA GLN A 178 -7.70 10.89 25.66
C GLN A 178 -8.03 10.70 24.16
N ILE A 179 -9.08 9.92 23.87
CA ILE A 179 -10.02 10.28 22.81
C ILE A 179 -11.40 10.49 23.46
N SER A 180 -11.61 11.67 24.05
CA SER A 180 -12.94 12.15 24.42
C SER A 180 -12.93 13.67 24.57
N ALA A 181 -13.31 14.38 23.49
CA ALA A 181 -14.27 15.50 23.45
C ALA A 181 -14.15 16.23 22.10
#